data_AF-A0A2J6TLF8-F1
#
_entry.id   AF-A0A2J6TLF8-F1
#
_cell.length_a   1.000
_cell.length_b   1.000
_cell.length_c   1.000
_cell.angle_alpha   90.00
_cell.angle_beta   90.00
_cell.angle_gamma   90.00
#
_symmetry.space_group_name_H-M   'P 1'
#
loop_
_entity.id
_entity.type
_entity.pdbx_description
1 polymer ?
#
loop_
_entity_poly.entity_id
_entity_poly.type
_entity_poly.pdbx_seq_one_letter_code
_entity_poly.pdbx_strand_id
1 'polypeptide(L)'
;MPSKGVQCYSYIAVPGCEIVFSVPGTNLPKAQLRVFSSDHLEVDKKNIKGPFNFSGIFSFRVTQNGNQITFQDVGINVLTGDNESGSMKTMGNQTSVVTNDVVVTYGFYDAGPGTAGLPSSDQCWVTVTPNYSNWQSQVAPLGSRQGAKPFSKFFLPAVHDVGMNSMQNSNAVINSSALVDVLVQLSPVFGKIAGMMSHDAVMAIAPNIVQGLAITQKDTLPTMLSIGARYFEFRPAFLHKVIRPNHPIPDELYFSHSAIPGMAYAQFLHDVVNFLVAHPAEIVVTQLRWDGVPADCARPSDVDLTNYLNSALADSHGSVVAGNEDDMRNLTIDQLREQRKRLILFANSDSFSTYTDPGNATLNGDSIVAEFEQISPQSQAGKPFTNLQCQATATNIRDAVVYSVLAAGADSSCLMATKPICDSKTLPWITANAGRLVDGELVVAMNDFFDGATADVAIEWSRRRLA
;
A
#
# COMPACT_ATOMS: atom_id res chain seq x y z
N MET A 1 -2.03 18.41 -32.94
CA MET A 1 -1.80 19.44 -31.90
C MET A 1 -1.27 18.73 -30.67
N PRO A 2 -0.41 19.37 -29.86
CA PRO A 2 0.14 18.74 -28.66
C PRO A 2 -0.98 18.32 -27.69
N SER A 3 -0.85 17.13 -27.11
CA SER A 3 -1.74 16.62 -26.07
C SER A 3 -0.99 15.69 -25.12
N LYS A 4 -1.55 15.50 -23.93
CA LYS A 4 -1.07 14.54 -22.93
C LYS A 4 -2.27 13.75 -22.41
N GLY A 5 -2.16 12.43 -22.50
CA GLY A 5 -3.21 11.50 -22.05
C GLY A 5 -3.14 11.21 -20.55
N VAL A 6 -4.30 11.05 -19.94
CA VAL A 6 -4.49 10.64 -18.54
C VAL A 6 -5.43 9.43 -18.49
N GLN A 7 -4.90 8.28 -18.10
CA GLN A 7 -5.67 7.08 -17.84
C GLN A 7 -6.31 7.17 -16.44
N CYS A 8 -7.63 7.16 -16.41
CA CYS A 8 -8.44 7.31 -15.20
C CYS A 8 -8.99 5.95 -14.77
N TYR A 9 -8.70 5.53 -13.55
CA TYR A 9 -9.21 4.31 -12.95
C TYR A 9 -10.16 4.67 -11.80
N SER A 10 -11.28 3.96 -11.68
CA SER A 10 -12.17 4.18 -10.55
C SER A 10 -12.84 2.94 -9.98
N TYR A 11 -13.17 3.04 -8.69
CA TYR A 11 -13.95 2.06 -7.95
C TYR A 11 -14.82 2.77 -6.90
N ILE A 12 -16.12 2.45 -6.82
CA ILE A 12 -17.04 3.08 -5.86
C ILE A 12 -17.82 1.98 -5.12
N ALA A 13 -17.73 1.93 -3.79
CA ALA A 13 -18.49 0.99 -2.96
C ALA A 13 -19.58 1.66 -2.11
N VAL A 14 -19.75 2.99 -2.23
CA VAL A 14 -20.72 3.76 -1.45
C VAL A 14 -21.86 4.26 -2.34
N PRO A 15 -23.12 3.88 -2.08
CA PRO A 15 -24.27 4.43 -2.79
C PRO A 15 -24.36 5.95 -2.69
N GLY A 16 -24.80 6.60 -3.77
CA GLY A 16 -24.93 8.06 -3.83
C GLY A 16 -23.62 8.82 -4.02
N CYS A 17 -22.49 8.12 -4.12
CA CYS A 17 -21.21 8.73 -4.49
C CYS A 17 -21.00 8.78 -6.01
N GLU A 18 -20.35 9.85 -6.46
CA GLU A 18 -19.91 10.03 -7.85
C GLU A 18 -18.47 10.55 -7.87
N ILE A 19 -17.66 10.01 -8.79
CA ILE A 19 -16.34 10.55 -9.16
C ILE A 19 -16.49 11.23 -10.52
N VAL A 20 -16.04 12.47 -10.66
CA VAL A 20 -16.01 13.17 -11.95
C VAL A 20 -14.57 13.51 -12.29
N PHE A 21 -14.01 12.84 -13.30
CA PHE A 21 -12.73 13.20 -13.90
C PHE A 21 -12.93 14.31 -14.93
N SER A 22 -12.04 15.30 -14.96
CA SER A 22 -12.21 16.48 -15.79
C SER A 22 -10.88 16.93 -16.41
N VAL A 23 -10.93 17.27 -17.70
CA VAL A 23 -9.88 17.95 -18.47
C VAL A 23 -10.51 19.12 -19.22
N PRO A 24 -9.74 20.07 -19.79
CA PRO A 24 -10.34 21.17 -20.54
C PRO A 24 -11.27 20.66 -21.65
N GLY A 25 -12.55 21.04 -21.56
CA GLY A 25 -13.59 20.70 -22.53
C GLY A 25 -14.29 19.35 -22.32
N THR A 26 -13.86 18.50 -21.38
CA THR A 26 -14.45 17.16 -21.18
C THR A 26 -14.57 16.82 -19.70
N ASN A 27 -15.74 16.33 -19.29
CA ASN A 27 -15.98 15.74 -17.98
C ASN A 27 -16.45 14.29 -18.14
N LEU A 28 -16.00 13.42 -17.26
CA LEU A 28 -16.30 12.00 -17.26
C LEU A 28 -16.83 11.58 -15.87
N PRO A 29 -18.16 11.51 -15.68
CA PRO A 29 -18.76 11.07 -14.43
C PRO A 29 -18.74 9.53 -14.31
N LYS A 30 -18.56 9.04 -13.08
CA LYS A 30 -18.55 7.63 -12.67
C LYS A 30 -19.36 7.48 -11.40
N ALA A 31 -20.37 6.61 -11.43
CA ALA A 31 -21.26 6.35 -10.30
C ALA A 31 -21.62 4.85 -10.15
N GLN A 32 -21.00 3.98 -10.95
CA GLN A 32 -21.28 2.54 -10.91
C GLN A 32 -20.66 1.92 -9.67
N LEU A 33 -21.47 1.19 -8.90
CA LEU A 33 -21.03 0.53 -7.68
C LEU A 33 -20.26 -0.76 -7.98
N ARG A 34 -19.11 -0.91 -7.34
CA ARG A 34 -18.23 -2.07 -7.34
C ARG A 34 -17.83 -2.54 -8.74
N VAL A 35 -17.66 -1.58 -9.64
CA VAL A 35 -17.12 -1.80 -10.98
C VAL A 35 -15.73 -1.19 -11.02
N PHE A 36 -14.74 -2.00 -11.37
CA PHE A 36 -13.42 -1.51 -11.76
C PHE A 36 -13.53 -0.94 -13.16
N SER A 37 -13.44 0.39 -13.29
CA SER A 37 -13.46 1.05 -14.59
C SER A 37 -12.10 1.63 -14.93
N SER A 38 -11.82 1.71 -16.23
CA SER A 38 -10.64 2.36 -16.77
C SER A 38 -11.04 3.14 -18.03
N ASP A 39 -10.68 4.41 -18.08
CA ASP A 39 -11.05 5.34 -19.14
C ASP A 39 -9.89 6.26 -19.47
N HIS A 40 -9.94 6.88 -20.65
CA HIS A 40 -8.87 7.74 -21.13
C HIS A 40 -9.37 9.17 -21.35
N LEU A 41 -8.65 10.16 -20.83
CA LEU A 41 -8.86 11.58 -21.07
C LEU A 41 -7.64 12.21 -21.72
N GLU A 42 -7.85 13.24 -22.53
CA GLU A 42 -6.78 13.98 -23.20
C GLU A 42 -6.78 15.44 -22.76
N VAL A 43 -5.67 15.90 -22.19
CA VAL A 43 -5.39 17.32 -22.05
C VAL A 43 -4.88 17.81 -23.40
N ASP A 44 -5.78 18.37 -24.20
CA ASP A 44 -5.49 18.77 -25.59
C ASP A 44 -5.32 20.30 -25.69
N LYS A 45 -4.23 20.74 -26.34
CA LYS A 45 -3.96 22.16 -26.61
C LYS A 45 -5.15 22.90 -27.20
N LYS A 46 -5.96 22.24 -28.03
CA LYS A 46 -7.12 22.85 -28.68
C LYS A 46 -8.17 23.36 -27.70
N ASN A 47 -8.23 22.75 -26.50
CA ASN A 47 -9.18 23.11 -25.45
C ASN A 47 -8.56 24.07 -24.41
N ILE A 48 -7.26 24.37 -24.52
CA ILE A 48 -6.54 25.30 -23.63
C ILE A 48 -6.57 26.71 -24.22
N LYS A 49 -7.15 27.65 -23.45
CA LYS A 49 -7.29 29.06 -23.87
C LYS A 49 -5.95 29.78 -23.90
N GLY A 50 -5.71 30.50 -25.00
CA GLY A 50 -4.52 31.33 -25.21
C GLY A 50 -3.54 30.72 -26.23
N PRO A 51 -2.93 31.53 -27.12
CA PRO A 51 -2.05 31.02 -28.17
C PRO A 51 -0.75 30.42 -27.63
N PHE A 52 -0.23 30.95 -26.52
CA PHE A 52 1.03 30.52 -25.89
C PHE A 52 0.83 29.82 -24.54
N ASN A 53 -0.41 29.46 -24.19
CA ASN A 53 -0.69 28.68 -23.00
C ASN A 53 -0.76 27.19 -23.38
N PHE A 54 0.12 26.39 -22.79
CA PHE A 54 0.24 24.96 -23.03
C PHE A 54 -0.16 24.13 -21.80
N SER A 55 -0.67 24.76 -20.75
CA SER A 55 -0.97 24.08 -19.49
C SER A 55 -2.48 23.92 -19.35
N GLY A 56 -2.92 22.67 -19.22
CA GLY A 56 -4.31 22.30 -18.97
C GLY A 56 -4.44 21.64 -17.60
N ILE A 57 -5.60 21.78 -16.96
CA ILE A 57 -5.84 21.19 -15.65
C ILE A 57 -6.55 19.85 -15.83
N PHE A 58 -5.91 18.78 -15.38
CA PHE A 58 -6.60 17.54 -15.03
C PHE A 58 -7.08 17.66 -13.57
N SER A 59 -8.28 17.16 -13.29
CA SER A 59 -8.81 17.12 -11.93
C SER A 59 -9.78 15.96 -11.74
N PHE A 60 -10.00 15.59 -10.49
CA PHE A 60 -11.15 14.81 -10.10
C PHE A 60 -11.91 15.48 -8.96
N ARG A 61 -13.23 15.24 -8.94
CA ARG A 61 -14.11 15.63 -7.84
C ARG A 61 -14.87 14.41 -7.37
N VAL A 62 -14.93 14.21 -6.05
CA VAL A 62 -15.82 13.21 -5.44
C VAL A 62 -16.97 13.93 -4.75
N THR A 63 -18.19 13.49 -5.03
CA THR A 63 -19.40 13.96 -4.34
C THR A 63 -20.13 12.80 -3.68
N GLN A 64 -20.92 13.11 -2.66
CA GLN A 64 -21.89 12.20 -2.05
C GLN A 64 -23.24 12.93 -1.97
N ASN A 65 -24.26 12.41 -2.66
CA ASN A 65 -25.59 13.02 -2.76
C ASN A 65 -25.54 14.50 -3.19
N GLY A 66 -24.63 14.83 -4.12
CA GLY A 66 -24.41 16.19 -4.62
C GLY A 66 -23.50 17.07 -3.77
N ASN A 67 -23.15 16.67 -2.54
CA ASN A 67 -22.21 17.41 -1.70
C ASN A 67 -20.77 17.03 -2.03
N GLN A 68 -19.89 18.01 -2.26
CA GLN A 68 -18.48 17.74 -2.53
C GLN A 68 -17.76 17.21 -1.29
N ILE A 69 -17.13 16.05 -1.42
CA ILE A 69 -16.26 15.44 -0.40
C ILE A 69 -14.83 15.91 -0.58
N THR A 70 -14.32 15.85 -1.83
CA THR A 70 -12.97 16.32 -2.15
C THR A 70 -12.88 16.75 -3.62
N PHE A 71 -11.90 17.61 -3.89
CA PHE A 71 -11.48 18.03 -5.23
C PHE A 71 -9.95 18.04 -5.25
N GLN A 72 -9.37 17.43 -6.27
CA GLN A 72 -7.92 17.39 -6.46
C GLN A 72 -7.58 17.71 -7.91
N ASP A 73 -6.43 18.33 -8.13
CA ASP A 73 -6.01 18.79 -9.45
C ASP A 73 -4.51 18.66 -9.70
N VAL A 74 -4.15 18.72 -10.98
CA VAL A 74 -2.78 18.87 -11.46
C VAL A 74 -2.77 19.62 -12.79
N GLY A 75 -1.87 20.59 -12.90
CA GLY A 75 -1.61 21.31 -14.14
C GLY A 75 -0.59 20.56 -14.98
N ILE A 76 -0.97 20.18 -16.19
CA ILE A 76 -0.16 19.37 -17.12
C ILE A 76 0.22 20.23 -18.31
N ASN A 77 1.53 20.33 -18.58
CA ASN A 77 2.04 20.99 -19.78
C ASN A 77 1.97 20.02 -20.97
N VAL A 78 1.17 20.33 -21.99
CA VAL A 78 0.96 19.44 -23.13
C VAL A 78 2.12 19.41 -24.14
N LEU A 79 3.12 20.29 -23.99
CA LEU A 79 4.34 20.26 -24.79
C LEU A 79 5.43 19.41 -24.16
N THR A 80 5.66 19.58 -22.86
CA THR A 80 6.75 18.88 -22.16
C THR A 80 6.27 17.57 -21.53
N GLY A 81 4.99 17.49 -21.18
CA GLY A 81 4.41 16.40 -20.40
C GLY A 81 4.48 16.62 -18.89
N ASP A 82 5.17 17.67 -18.42
CA ASP A 82 5.47 17.86 -17.00
C ASP A 82 4.27 18.35 -16.20
N ASN A 83 4.25 17.96 -14.92
CA ASN A 83 3.35 18.51 -13.91
C ASN A 83 3.86 19.85 -13.35
N GLU A 84 3.12 20.92 -13.60
CA GLU A 84 3.54 22.27 -13.22
C GLU A 84 3.02 22.69 -11.83
N SER A 85 1.79 22.30 -11.49
CA SER A 85 1.07 22.78 -10.30
C SER A 85 -0.03 21.81 -9.84
N GLY A 86 -0.71 22.14 -8.73
CA GLY A 86 -1.89 21.42 -8.25
C GLY A 86 -1.61 20.53 -7.04
N SER A 87 -2.69 20.00 -6.48
CA SER A 87 -2.64 19.19 -5.26
C SER A 87 -2.03 17.80 -5.47
N MET A 88 -2.05 17.24 -6.69
CA MET A 88 -1.52 15.90 -6.98
C MET A 88 -0.07 15.90 -7.48
N LYS A 89 0.64 17.04 -7.44
CA LYS A 89 1.97 17.20 -8.05
C LYS A 89 3.02 16.20 -7.56
N THR A 90 3.01 15.85 -6.27
CA THR A 90 4.00 14.93 -5.68
C THR A 90 3.30 13.80 -4.95
N MET A 91 3.93 12.63 -4.88
CA MET A 91 3.40 11.47 -4.15
C MET A 91 3.01 11.81 -2.70
N GLY A 92 3.83 12.62 -2.01
CA GLY A 92 3.58 13.02 -0.61
C GLY A 92 2.32 13.87 -0.41
N ASN A 93 1.79 14.50 -1.45
CA ASN A 93 0.57 15.31 -1.37
C ASN A 93 -0.71 14.48 -1.58
N GLN A 94 -0.58 13.23 -2.01
CA GLN A 94 -1.71 12.39 -2.43
C GLN A 94 -2.30 11.57 -1.27
N THR A 95 -2.41 12.16 -0.07
CA THR A 95 -2.98 11.48 1.10
C THR A 95 -4.49 11.29 0.95
N SER A 96 -4.98 10.16 1.45
CA SER A 96 -6.40 9.81 1.37
C SER A 96 -7.26 10.72 2.24
N VAL A 97 -8.47 11.02 1.75
CA VAL A 97 -9.44 11.84 2.48
C VAL A 97 -10.37 10.93 3.28
N VAL A 98 -10.35 11.06 4.60
CA VAL A 98 -11.19 10.27 5.53
C VAL A 98 -12.27 11.18 6.10
N THR A 99 -13.53 10.79 5.92
CA THR A 99 -14.68 11.35 6.64
C THR A 99 -15.30 10.27 7.53
N ASN A 100 -16.36 10.61 8.27
CA ASN A 100 -17.08 9.63 9.09
C ASN A 100 -17.73 8.52 8.25
N ASP A 101 -18.18 8.86 7.03
CA ASP A 101 -18.98 7.96 6.20
C ASP A 101 -18.17 7.33 5.06
N VAL A 102 -17.19 8.07 4.54
CA VAL A 102 -16.51 7.74 3.29
C VAL A 102 -15.01 7.94 3.41
N VAL A 103 -14.26 7.05 2.78
CA VAL A 103 -12.83 7.20 2.53
C VAL A 103 -12.61 7.29 1.02
N VAL A 104 -11.94 8.37 0.60
CA VAL A 104 -11.49 8.58 -0.78
C VAL A 104 -9.99 8.36 -0.83
N THR A 105 -9.59 7.23 -1.40
CA THR A 105 -8.19 6.90 -1.70
C THR A 105 -7.91 7.26 -3.14
N TYR A 106 -6.78 7.90 -3.43
CA TYR A 106 -6.39 8.22 -4.80
C TYR A 106 -4.88 8.33 -4.94
N GLY A 107 -4.42 8.29 -6.18
CA GLY A 107 -3.08 8.76 -6.52
C GLY A 107 -2.94 9.09 -7.99
N PHE A 108 -1.78 9.67 -8.31
CA PHE A 108 -1.45 10.24 -9.61
C PHE A 108 0.00 9.89 -9.97
N TYR A 109 0.18 9.17 -11.07
CA TYR A 109 1.46 8.84 -11.65
C TYR A 109 1.73 9.75 -12.86
N ASP A 110 2.81 10.53 -12.77
CA ASP A 110 3.37 11.32 -13.86
C ASP A 110 4.11 10.40 -14.84
N ALA A 111 3.60 10.28 -16.06
CA ALA A 111 4.14 9.35 -17.03
C ALA A 111 5.16 9.99 -17.95
N GLY A 112 6.21 9.23 -18.24
CA GLY A 112 7.14 9.54 -19.32
C GLY A 112 6.56 9.34 -20.73
N PRO A 113 7.42 9.23 -21.76
CA PRO A 113 7.02 8.87 -23.12
C PRO A 113 6.77 7.35 -23.28
N GLY A 114 6.72 6.57 -22.19
CA GLY A 114 6.51 5.12 -22.23
C GLY A 114 7.78 4.27 -22.34
N THR A 115 8.90 4.76 -21.82
CA THR A 115 10.19 4.05 -21.85
C THR A 115 10.19 2.82 -20.95
N ALA A 116 10.91 1.78 -21.35
CA ALA A 116 11.10 0.55 -20.57
C ALA A 116 9.80 -0.20 -20.20
N GLY A 117 8.75 -0.03 -21.01
CA GLY A 117 7.44 -0.66 -20.78
C GLY A 117 6.58 0.05 -19.74
N LEU A 118 7.06 1.15 -19.15
CA LEU A 118 6.23 2.02 -18.31
C LEU A 118 5.17 2.72 -19.17
N PRO A 119 4.06 3.18 -18.57
CA PRO A 119 3.01 3.89 -19.31
C PRO A 119 3.50 5.20 -19.93
N SER A 120 2.93 5.56 -21.09
CA SER A 120 3.16 6.84 -21.78
C SER A 120 2.12 7.91 -21.44
N SER A 121 1.05 7.51 -20.76
CA SER A 121 -0.03 8.38 -20.31
C SER A 121 -0.01 8.43 -18.80
N ASP A 122 -0.26 9.62 -18.25
CA ASP A 122 -0.37 9.79 -16.80
C ASP A 122 -1.48 8.89 -16.30
N GLN A 123 -1.43 8.51 -15.03
CA GLN A 123 -2.47 7.67 -14.46
C GLN A 123 -3.04 8.32 -13.22
N CYS A 124 -4.36 8.33 -13.10
CA CYS A 124 -5.05 8.71 -11.89
C CYS A 124 -5.98 7.57 -11.48
N TRP A 125 -5.85 7.07 -10.25
CA TRP A 125 -6.82 6.13 -9.69
C TRP A 125 -7.54 6.77 -8.51
N VAL A 126 -8.85 6.53 -8.42
CA VAL A 126 -9.70 7.05 -7.34
C VAL A 126 -10.64 5.95 -6.88
N THR A 127 -10.58 5.62 -5.59
CA THR A 127 -11.50 4.68 -4.95
C THR A 127 -12.33 5.40 -3.90
N VAL A 128 -13.63 5.13 -3.84
CA VAL A 128 -14.56 5.70 -2.87
C VAL A 128 -15.24 4.57 -2.12
N THR A 129 -14.95 4.43 -0.83
CA THR A 129 -15.44 3.32 0.01
C THR A 129 -16.00 3.81 1.33
N PRO A 130 -16.81 3.01 2.05
CA PRO A 130 -17.20 3.34 3.40
C PRO A 130 -15.97 3.58 4.28
N ASN A 131 -16.12 4.38 5.33
CA ASN A 131 -15.15 4.36 6.41
C ASN A 131 -15.18 2.98 7.09
N TYR A 132 -14.09 2.24 6.95
CA TYR A 132 -13.96 0.86 7.39
C TYR A 132 -13.29 0.72 8.76
N SER A 133 -13.20 1.78 9.57
CA SER A 133 -12.65 1.68 10.94
C SER A 133 -13.37 0.66 11.84
N ASN A 134 -14.61 0.26 11.54
CA ASN A 134 -15.39 -0.69 12.34
C ASN A 134 -15.95 -1.88 11.55
N TRP A 135 -15.30 -2.25 10.43
CA TRP A 135 -15.92 -3.20 9.49
C TRP A 135 -16.11 -4.60 10.08
N GLN A 136 -15.21 -5.11 10.94
CA GLN A 136 -15.36 -6.45 11.53
C GLN A 136 -16.56 -6.50 12.48
N SER A 137 -16.87 -5.41 13.17
CA SER A 137 -18.08 -5.30 13.99
C SER A 137 -19.39 -5.39 13.17
N GLN A 138 -19.36 -4.94 11.91
CA GLN A 138 -20.49 -4.98 11.00
C GLN A 138 -20.63 -6.35 10.33
N VAL A 139 -19.51 -6.97 9.96
CA VAL A 139 -19.47 -8.28 9.29
C VAL A 139 -19.73 -9.42 10.27
N ALA A 140 -19.19 -9.33 11.48
CA ALA A 140 -19.41 -10.30 12.55
C ALA A 140 -19.75 -9.56 13.85
N PRO A 141 -21.01 -9.16 14.07
CA PRO A 141 -21.43 -8.52 15.32
C PRO A 141 -21.22 -9.44 16.53
N LEU A 142 -20.93 -8.87 17.70
CA LEU A 142 -20.73 -9.64 18.94
C LEU A 142 -21.98 -10.48 19.28
N GLY A 143 -21.80 -11.78 19.55
CA GLY A 143 -22.88 -12.70 19.87
C GLY A 143 -23.71 -13.14 18.66
N SER A 144 -23.30 -12.77 17.44
CA SER A 144 -23.94 -13.24 16.20
C SER A 144 -23.46 -14.64 15.81
N ARG A 145 -24.17 -15.28 14.87
CA ARG A 145 -23.73 -16.56 14.28
C ARG A 145 -22.38 -16.42 13.56
N GLN A 146 -22.11 -15.24 13.00
CA GLN A 146 -20.85 -14.89 12.36
C GLN A 146 -19.73 -14.75 13.40
N GLY A 147 -19.99 -14.08 14.53
CA GLY A 147 -19.02 -13.93 15.64
C GLY A 147 -18.60 -15.27 16.27
N ALA A 148 -19.51 -16.25 16.29
CA ALA A 148 -19.23 -17.61 16.76
C ALA A 148 -18.41 -18.46 15.76
N LYS A 149 -18.07 -17.95 14.57
CA LYS A 149 -17.22 -18.66 13.60
C LYS A 149 -15.73 -18.51 13.99
N PRO A 150 -14.88 -19.46 13.57
CA PRO A 150 -13.42 -19.32 13.69
C PRO A 150 -12.92 -18.01 13.06
N PHE A 151 -11.98 -17.33 13.72
CA PHE A 151 -11.38 -16.11 13.17
C PHE A 151 -10.70 -16.36 11.82
N SER A 152 -10.13 -17.55 11.63
CA SER A 152 -9.53 -18.00 10.38
C SER A 152 -10.48 -17.99 9.18
N LYS A 153 -11.80 -17.82 9.35
CA LYS A 153 -12.71 -17.64 8.21
C LYS A 153 -12.65 -16.25 7.58
N PHE A 154 -12.02 -15.26 8.22
CA PHE A 154 -11.88 -13.94 7.64
C PHE A 154 -11.04 -13.94 6.36
N PHE A 155 -11.31 -12.92 5.55
CA PHE A 155 -10.45 -12.50 4.45
C PHE A 155 -10.00 -11.08 4.77
N LEU A 156 -8.76 -10.92 5.20
CA LEU A 156 -8.25 -9.63 5.69
C LEU A 156 -7.60 -8.83 4.55
N PRO A 157 -7.92 -7.54 4.45
CA PRO A 157 -7.13 -6.64 3.63
C PRO A 157 -5.78 -6.34 4.31
N ALA A 158 -4.71 -6.44 3.53
CA ALA A 158 -3.33 -6.36 3.99
C ALA A 158 -2.54 -5.27 3.27
N VAL A 159 -1.64 -4.63 4.01
CA VAL A 159 -0.75 -3.59 3.50
C VAL A 159 0.63 -4.20 3.26
N HIS A 160 1.17 -4.08 2.04
CA HIS A 160 2.55 -4.46 1.74
C HIS A 160 3.52 -3.43 2.31
N ASP A 161 4.60 -3.88 2.97
CA ASP A 161 5.66 -3.01 3.49
C ASP A 161 5.12 -1.79 4.26
N VAL A 162 4.23 -1.99 5.23
CA VAL A 162 3.46 -0.92 5.92
C VAL A 162 4.32 0.25 6.44
N GLY A 163 5.58 -0.02 6.83
CA GLY A 163 6.47 0.98 7.37
C GLY A 163 7.13 1.88 6.32
N MET A 164 6.99 1.57 5.02
CA MET A 164 7.49 2.41 3.93
C MET A 164 6.42 3.40 3.46
N ASN A 165 5.85 4.13 4.41
CA ASN A 165 4.76 5.08 4.20
C ASN A 165 5.17 6.55 4.27
N SER A 166 6.45 6.82 4.50
CA SER A 166 7.01 8.17 4.49
C SER A 166 8.52 8.11 4.23
N MET A 167 9.06 9.23 3.75
CA MET A 167 10.51 9.41 3.61
C MET A 167 11.20 9.93 4.88
N GLN A 168 10.48 10.10 6.01
CA GLN A 168 11.02 10.83 7.18
C GLN A 168 12.34 10.26 7.70
N ASN A 169 12.34 8.97 8.04
CA ASN A 169 13.54 8.30 8.60
C ASN A 169 14.57 8.02 7.51
N SER A 170 14.13 7.67 6.30
CA SER A 170 15.01 7.46 5.17
C SER A 170 15.79 8.73 4.81
N ASN A 171 15.13 9.89 4.70
CA ASN A 171 15.78 11.17 4.40
C ASN A 171 16.82 11.56 5.45
N ALA A 172 16.51 11.34 6.73
CA ALA A 172 17.47 11.61 7.79
C ALA A 172 18.76 10.80 7.59
N VAL A 173 18.64 9.55 7.16
CA VAL A 173 19.77 8.63 6.99
C VAL A 173 20.47 8.77 5.63
N ILE A 174 19.74 9.09 4.55
CA ILE A 174 20.28 9.30 3.18
C ILE A 174 21.25 10.49 3.11
N ASN A 175 21.11 11.47 4.01
CA ASN A 175 22.08 12.56 4.13
C ASN A 175 23.49 12.09 4.55
N SER A 176 23.65 10.83 4.94
CA SER A 176 24.95 10.19 5.11
C SER A 176 25.33 9.37 3.87
N SER A 177 26.58 9.51 3.40
CA SER A 177 27.09 8.66 2.30
C SER A 177 27.06 7.16 2.63
N ALA A 178 27.06 6.82 3.92
CA ALA A 178 27.06 5.46 4.44
C ALA A 178 25.86 4.63 3.96
N LEU A 179 24.65 5.19 3.88
CA LEU A 179 23.49 4.45 3.37
C LEU A 179 23.59 4.21 1.86
N VAL A 180 24.04 5.22 1.09
CA VAL A 180 24.22 5.09 -0.36
C VAL A 180 25.23 4.00 -0.68
N ASP A 181 26.36 3.98 0.03
CA ASP A 181 27.40 2.95 -0.15
C ASP A 181 26.88 1.54 0.18
N VAL A 182 26.05 1.41 1.22
CA VAL A 182 25.39 0.14 1.57
C VAL A 182 24.41 -0.28 0.47
N LEU A 183 23.59 0.64 -0.04
CA LEU A 183 22.62 0.33 -1.09
C LEU A 183 23.30 -0.11 -2.40
N VAL A 184 24.44 0.51 -2.74
CA VAL A 184 25.28 0.12 -3.88
C VAL A 184 25.76 -1.32 -3.76
N GLN A 185 26.08 -1.79 -2.55
CA GLN A 185 26.54 -3.16 -2.31
C GLN A 185 25.39 -4.17 -2.26
N LEU A 186 24.26 -3.79 -1.65
CA LEU A 186 23.13 -4.70 -1.43
C LEU A 186 22.24 -4.86 -2.66
N SER A 187 22.09 -3.82 -3.48
CA SER A 187 21.22 -3.86 -4.65
C SER A 187 22.03 -3.81 -5.95
N PRO A 188 22.00 -4.88 -6.77
CA PRO A 188 22.63 -4.89 -8.09
C PRO A 188 22.12 -3.79 -9.01
N VAL A 189 20.87 -3.36 -8.82
CA VAL A 189 20.26 -2.26 -9.58
C VAL A 189 20.87 -0.93 -9.15
N PHE A 190 20.96 -0.66 -7.83
CA PHE A 190 21.62 0.54 -7.32
C PHE A 190 23.10 0.59 -7.69
N GLY A 191 23.84 -0.51 -7.54
CA GLY A 191 25.26 -0.54 -7.85
C GLY A 191 25.55 -0.20 -9.32
N LYS A 192 24.66 -0.59 -10.23
CA LYS A 192 24.76 -0.22 -11.65
C LYS A 192 24.41 1.25 -11.89
N ILE A 193 23.36 1.78 -11.26
CA ILE A 193 23.02 3.22 -11.36
C ILE A 193 24.17 4.07 -10.84
N ALA A 194 24.75 3.69 -9.70
CA ALA A 194 25.91 4.37 -9.14
C ALA A 194 27.13 4.31 -10.06
N GLY A 195 27.33 3.19 -10.77
CA GLY A 195 28.39 3.07 -11.77
C GLY A 195 28.22 3.93 -13.03
N MET A 196 27.04 4.52 -13.27
CA MET A 196 26.77 5.37 -14.44
C MET A 196 27.08 6.86 -14.23
N MET A 197 27.41 7.27 -13.01
CA MET A 197 27.58 8.69 -12.65
C MET A 197 28.64 8.89 -11.57
N SER A 198 29.00 10.15 -11.28
CA SER A 198 29.90 10.46 -10.16
C SER A 198 29.20 10.19 -8.83
N HIS A 199 29.98 9.91 -7.78
CA HIS A 199 29.45 9.71 -6.42
C HIS A 199 28.57 10.89 -5.97
N ASP A 200 29.01 12.14 -6.21
CA ASP A 200 28.24 13.34 -5.87
C ASP A 200 26.89 13.40 -6.60
N ALA A 201 26.83 12.93 -7.86
CA ALA A 201 25.58 12.84 -8.59
C ALA A 201 24.65 11.76 -8.00
N VAL A 202 25.19 10.60 -7.60
CA VAL A 202 24.40 9.55 -6.89
C VAL A 202 23.82 10.10 -5.60
N MET A 203 24.63 10.80 -4.80
CA MET A 203 24.19 11.42 -3.55
C MET A 203 23.07 12.43 -3.77
N ALA A 204 23.14 13.23 -4.84
CA ALA A 204 22.10 14.21 -5.17
C ALA A 204 20.76 13.57 -5.56
N ILE A 205 20.78 12.37 -6.16
CA ILE A 205 19.56 11.66 -6.58
C ILE A 205 19.11 10.57 -5.60
N ALA A 206 19.90 10.26 -4.58
CA ALA A 206 19.60 9.18 -3.62
C ALA A 206 18.22 9.28 -2.96
N PRO A 207 17.73 10.47 -2.55
CA PRO A 207 16.35 10.62 -2.08
C PRO A 207 15.32 10.17 -3.12
N ASN A 208 15.51 10.54 -4.39
CA ASN A 208 14.62 10.14 -5.49
C ASN A 208 14.68 8.64 -5.74
N ILE A 209 15.87 8.04 -5.61
CA ILE A 209 16.02 6.59 -5.73
C ILE A 209 15.23 5.88 -4.63
N VAL A 210 15.42 6.28 -3.37
CA VAL A 210 14.72 5.63 -2.25
C VAL A 210 13.21 5.87 -2.35
N GLN A 211 12.78 7.08 -2.69
CA GLN A 211 11.37 7.40 -2.90
C GLN A 211 10.76 6.58 -4.05
N GLY A 212 11.48 6.43 -5.16
CA GLY A 212 11.02 5.71 -6.34
C GLY A 212 11.02 4.19 -6.21
N LEU A 213 11.77 3.64 -5.26
CA LEU A 213 11.99 2.19 -5.15
C LEU A 213 11.58 1.54 -3.84
N ALA A 214 11.46 2.32 -2.76
CA ALA A 214 11.21 1.76 -1.44
C ALA A 214 9.89 2.22 -0.84
N ILE A 215 9.34 3.37 -1.26
CA ILE A 215 8.03 3.84 -0.76
C ILE A 215 6.91 3.06 -1.45
N THR A 216 6.24 2.25 -0.65
CA THR A 216 5.13 1.39 -1.05
C THR A 216 3.79 1.91 -0.57
N GLN A 217 3.78 2.83 0.41
CA GLN A 217 2.57 3.39 0.98
C GLN A 217 2.64 4.93 0.98
N LYS A 218 1.48 5.58 0.89
CA LYS A 218 1.36 7.05 0.92
C LYS A 218 0.57 7.58 2.12
N ASP A 219 -0.10 6.68 2.83
CA ASP A 219 -1.01 7.00 3.92
C ASP A 219 -0.40 6.66 5.28
N THR A 220 -0.81 7.39 6.31
CA THR A 220 -0.41 7.07 7.69
C THR A 220 -1.10 5.78 8.17
N LEU A 221 -0.56 5.12 9.20
CA LEU A 221 -1.17 3.91 9.73
C LEU A 221 -2.63 4.10 10.19
N PRO A 222 -3.00 5.20 10.90
CA PRO A 222 -4.40 5.48 11.22
C PRO A 222 -5.30 5.59 9.99
N THR A 223 -4.81 6.19 8.90
CA THR A 223 -5.55 6.27 7.63
C THR A 223 -5.69 4.90 7.00
N MET A 224 -4.65 4.06 6.95
CA MET A 224 -4.71 2.69 6.42
C MET A 224 -5.70 1.81 7.22
N LEU A 225 -5.74 1.97 8.54
CA LEU A 225 -6.74 1.32 9.41
C LEU A 225 -8.17 1.80 9.13
N SER A 226 -8.36 3.08 8.80
CA SER A 226 -9.65 3.66 8.41
C SER A 226 -10.09 3.22 7.01
N ILE A 227 -9.15 3.03 6.09
CA ILE A 227 -9.37 2.40 4.78
C ILE A 227 -9.80 0.94 4.95
N GLY A 228 -9.36 0.27 6.02
CA GLY A 228 -9.87 -1.04 6.42
C GLY A 228 -8.82 -2.11 6.68
N ALA A 229 -7.53 -1.79 6.57
CA ALA A 229 -6.43 -2.74 6.80
C ALA A 229 -6.55 -3.43 8.17
N ARG A 230 -6.40 -4.76 8.20
CA ARG A 230 -6.40 -5.56 9.44
C ARG A 230 -5.28 -6.59 9.49
N TYR A 231 -4.45 -6.65 8.46
CA TYR A 231 -3.25 -7.47 8.45
C TYR A 231 -2.05 -6.62 8.04
N PHE A 232 -0.95 -6.79 8.76
CA PHE A 232 0.31 -6.12 8.49
C PHE A 232 1.45 -7.12 8.54
N GLU A 233 2.41 -6.98 7.63
CA GLU A 233 3.74 -7.51 7.85
C GLU A 233 4.66 -6.39 8.34
N PHE A 234 5.50 -6.69 9.33
CA PHE A 234 6.48 -5.74 9.86
C PHE A 234 7.85 -6.39 9.93
N ARG A 235 8.88 -5.66 9.49
CA ARG A 235 10.27 -6.14 9.47
C ARG A 235 11.13 -5.34 10.44
N PRO A 236 11.02 -5.56 11.77
CA PRO A 236 11.70 -4.72 12.75
C PRO A 236 13.19 -5.06 12.79
N ALA A 237 14.05 -4.08 12.57
CA ALA A 237 15.49 -4.21 12.79
C ALA A 237 16.10 -2.87 13.20
N PHE A 238 17.27 -2.93 13.84
CA PHE A 238 18.09 -1.75 14.05
C PHE A 238 18.69 -1.28 12.72
N LEU A 239 19.15 -0.03 12.71
CA LEU A 239 19.91 0.51 11.58
C LEU A 239 21.12 -0.37 11.23
N HIS A 240 21.47 -0.36 9.94
CA HIS A 240 22.65 -1.05 9.44
C HIS A 240 23.90 -0.66 10.24
N LYS A 241 24.76 -1.63 10.56
CA LYS A 241 25.94 -1.44 11.44
C LYS A 241 26.90 -0.31 11.05
N VAL A 242 26.87 0.14 9.80
CA VAL A 242 27.72 1.24 9.30
C VAL A 242 27.08 2.63 9.50
N ILE A 243 25.75 2.67 9.60
CA ILE A 243 24.95 3.87 9.83
C ILE A 243 24.78 4.07 11.34
N ARG A 244 24.51 2.98 12.04
CA ARG A 244 24.21 2.95 13.48
C ARG A 244 25.21 3.68 14.37
N PRO A 245 26.53 3.73 14.14
CA PRO A 245 27.44 4.49 15.02
C PRO A 245 27.28 6.01 14.93
N ASN A 246 26.78 6.51 13.79
CA ASN A 246 26.67 7.94 13.48
C ASN A 246 25.21 8.33 13.18
N HIS A 247 24.25 7.63 13.79
CA HIS A 247 22.85 7.69 13.41
C HIS A 247 22.25 9.10 13.61
N PRO A 248 21.57 9.68 12.61
CA PRO A 248 20.86 10.95 12.74
C PRO A 248 19.46 10.79 13.37
N ILE A 249 19.03 9.56 13.63
CA ILE A 249 17.73 9.19 14.22
C ILE A 249 17.94 8.18 15.36
N PRO A 250 17.04 8.07 16.35
CA PRO A 250 17.23 7.22 17.53
C PRO A 250 17.67 5.78 17.20
N ASP A 251 18.52 5.19 18.03
CA ASP A 251 18.95 3.79 17.89
C ASP A 251 17.88 2.82 18.40
N GLU A 252 16.84 2.63 17.59
CA GLU A 252 15.69 1.79 17.89
C GLU A 252 15.32 0.87 16.72
N LEU A 253 14.23 0.12 16.88
CA LEU A 253 13.71 -0.76 15.84
C LEU A 253 12.89 0.03 14.83
N TYR A 254 13.25 -0.11 13.55
CA TYR A 254 12.51 0.45 12.42
C TYR A 254 12.02 -0.67 11.51
N PHE A 255 10.95 -0.39 10.77
CA PHE A 255 10.64 -1.17 9.59
C PHE A 255 11.82 -1.11 8.62
N SER A 256 12.33 -2.28 8.22
CA SER A 256 13.47 -2.38 7.32
C SER A 256 13.04 -2.88 5.95
N HIS A 257 13.13 -2.00 4.96
CA HIS A 257 13.07 -2.38 3.54
C HIS A 257 14.50 -2.46 3.02
N SER A 258 15.08 -3.66 3.01
CA SER A 258 16.52 -3.82 2.87
C SER A 258 17.27 -3.06 3.99
N ALA A 259 18.25 -2.21 3.68
CA ALA A 259 18.91 -1.35 4.66
C ALA A 259 18.20 0.01 4.89
N ILE A 260 17.06 0.26 4.22
CA ILE A 260 16.35 1.54 4.26
C ILE A 260 15.38 1.54 5.46
N PRO A 261 15.55 2.46 6.43
CA PRO A 261 14.65 2.54 7.57
C PRO A 261 13.38 3.31 7.21
N GLY A 262 12.24 2.68 7.49
CA GLY A 262 10.89 3.25 7.45
C GLY A 262 10.39 3.63 8.84
N MET A 263 9.08 3.47 9.08
CA MET A 263 8.39 3.74 10.35
C MET A 263 9.04 3.03 11.54
N ALA A 264 9.13 3.72 12.69
CA ALA A 264 9.57 3.11 13.94
C ALA A 264 8.57 2.04 14.44
N TYR A 265 9.08 0.93 14.97
CA TYR A 265 8.24 -0.17 15.47
C TYR A 265 7.39 0.25 16.67
N ALA A 266 7.92 1.10 17.55
CA ALA A 266 7.16 1.68 18.66
C ALA A 266 5.93 2.46 18.16
N GLN A 267 6.12 3.31 17.14
CA GLN A 267 5.04 4.09 16.54
C GLN A 267 3.96 3.17 15.95
N PHE A 268 4.37 2.14 15.20
CA PHE A 268 3.46 1.15 14.64
C PHE A 268 2.59 0.48 15.71
N LEU A 269 3.21 -0.04 16.77
CA LEU A 269 2.49 -0.72 17.84
C LEU A 269 1.55 0.23 18.60
N HIS A 270 2.02 1.44 18.92
CA HIS A 270 1.21 2.46 19.57
C HIS A 270 -0.04 2.80 18.76
N ASP A 271 0.10 3.04 17.46
CA ASP A 271 -1.03 3.39 16.59
C ASP A 271 -2.02 2.24 16.43
N VAL A 272 -1.54 0.99 16.36
CA VAL A 272 -2.41 -0.20 16.35
C VAL A 272 -3.15 -0.35 17.68
N VAL A 273 -2.48 -0.21 18.83
CA VAL A 273 -3.12 -0.33 20.13
C VAL A 273 -4.15 0.77 20.33
N ASN A 274 -3.83 2.02 19.98
CA ASN A 274 -4.78 3.13 20.06
C ASN A 274 -6.02 2.90 19.20
N PHE A 275 -5.84 2.39 17.98
CA PHE A 275 -6.95 2.00 17.14
C PHE A 275 -7.80 0.92 17.80
N LEU A 276 -7.20 -0.14 18.34
CA LEU A 276 -7.94 -1.21 19.01
C LEU A 276 -8.66 -0.74 20.29
N VAL A 277 -8.12 0.25 21.01
CA VAL A 277 -8.81 0.87 22.14
C VAL A 277 -10.06 1.63 21.66
N ALA A 278 -9.95 2.39 20.58
CA ALA A 278 -11.06 3.14 19.99
C ALA A 278 -12.11 2.25 19.29
N HIS A 279 -11.71 1.07 18.83
CA HIS A 279 -12.52 0.15 18.04
C HIS A 279 -12.60 -1.25 18.71
N PRO A 280 -13.41 -1.41 19.76
CA PRO A 280 -13.37 -2.57 20.67
C PRO A 280 -13.68 -3.93 20.02
N ALA A 281 -14.35 -3.93 18.86
CA ALA A 281 -14.72 -5.13 18.13
C ALA A 281 -13.75 -5.49 16.99
N GLU A 282 -12.76 -4.65 16.71
CA GLU A 282 -11.77 -4.91 15.69
C GLU A 282 -10.60 -5.74 16.25
N ILE A 283 -10.00 -6.52 15.36
CA ILE A 283 -8.85 -7.38 15.60
C ILE A 283 -7.85 -7.12 14.48
N VAL A 284 -6.61 -6.79 14.86
CA VAL A 284 -5.49 -6.56 13.95
C VAL A 284 -4.50 -7.71 14.06
N VAL A 285 -4.04 -8.20 12.92
CA VAL A 285 -3.03 -9.24 12.79
C VAL A 285 -1.73 -8.61 12.31
N THR A 286 -0.63 -8.90 12.99
CA THR A 286 0.71 -8.46 12.62
C THR A 286 1.65 -9.67 12.58
N GLN A 287 2.23 -9.93 11.41
CA GLN A 287 3.31 -10.89 11.24
C GLN A 287 4.65 -10.16 11.26
N LEU A 288 5.54 -10.55 12.18
CA LEU A 288 6.94 -10.14 12.17
C LEU A 288 7.75 -11.04 11.24
N ARG A 289 8.53 -10.43 10.36
CA ARG A 289 9.39 -11.14 9.40
C ARG A 289 10.73 -10.45 9.22
N TRP A 290 11.68 -11.13 8.60
CA TRP A 290 13.03 -10.60 8.32
C TRP A 290 13.57 -11.03 6.96
N ASP A 291 12.72 -11.50 6.06
CA ASP A 291 13.06 -11.65 4.65
C ASP A 291 13.45 -10.29 4.05
N GLY A 292 14.52 -10.28 3.27
CA GLY A 292 15.09 -9.05 2.70
C GLY A 292 15.84 -8.14 3.68
N VAL A 293 15.81 -8.39 5.00
CA VAL A 293 16.57 -7.62 5.99
C VAL A 293 18.04 -8.07 5.99
N PRO A 294 19.01 -7.19 5.71
CA PRO A 294 20.43 -7.53 5.72
C PRO A 294 20.89 -8.04 7.09
N ALA A 295 21.82 -8.99 7.12
CA ALA A 295 22.38 -9.53 8.37
C ALA A 295 23.07 -8.45 9.22
N ASP A 296 23.53 -7.37 8.58
CA ASP A 296 24.18 -6.23 9.20
C ASP A 296 23.19 -5.23 9.84
N CYS A 297 21.89 -5.38 9.59
CA CYS A 297 20.84 -4.76 10.38
C CYS A 297 20.51 -5.72 11.53
N ALA A 298 20.91 -5.37 12.76
CA ALA A 298 20.70 -6.26 13.90
C ALA A 298 19.21 -6.52 14.10
N ARG A 299 18.84 -7.80 14.21
CA ARG A 299 17.47 -8.21 14.54
C ARG A 299 17.21 -8.04 16.03
N PRO A 300 15.99 -7.71 16.45
CA PRO A 300 15.64 -7.66 17.86
C PRO A 300 15.71 -9.05 18.50
N SER A 301 16.03 -9.08 19.79
CA SER A 301 15.79 -10.26 20.62
C SER A 301 14.30 -10.37 21.00
N ASP A 302 13.89 -11.55 21.48
CA ASP A 302 12.53 -11.74 22.01
C ASP A 302 12.22 -10.80 23.19
N VAL A 303 13.25 -10.44 23.97
CA VAL A 303 13.15 -9.47 25.07
C VAL A 303 12.87 -8.08 24.53
N ASP A 304 13.56 -7.66 23.47
CA ASP A 304 13.30 -6.36 22.82
C ASP A 304 11.86 -6.32 22.33
N LEU A 305 11.43 -7.31 21.54
CA LEU A 305 10.06 -7.39 21.02
C LEU A 305 9.00 -7.33 22.13
N THR A 306 9.23 -8.06 23.22
CA THR A 306 8.35 -8.08 24.40
C THR A 306 8.29 -6.71 25.08
N ASN A 307 9.41 -6.01 25.20
CA ASN A 307 9.47 -4.69 25.82
C ASN A 307 8.72 -3.63 25.00
N TYR A 308 8.88 -3.64 23.67
CA TYR A 308 8.12 -2.76 22.77
C TYR A 308 6.62 -3.04 22.86
N LEU A 309 6.23 -4.32 22.83
CA LEU A 309 4.83 -4.73 22.95
C LEU A 309 4.21 -4.31 24.29
N ASN A 310 4.89 -4.59 25.41
CA ASN A 310 4.40 -4.24 26.74
C ASN A 310 4.27 -2.72 26.93
N SER A 311 5.22 -1.96 26.39
CA SER A 311 5.16 -0.50 26.41
C SER A 311 3.91 0.00 25.68
N ALA A 312 3.63 -0.52 24.48
CA ALA A 312 2.44 -0.11 23.71
C ALA A 312 1.13 -0.55 24.39
N LEU A 313 1.08 -1.76 24.98
CA LEU A 313 -0.12 -2.26 25.64
C LEU A 313 -0.45 -1.55 26.96
N ALA A 314 0.53 -0.92 27.62
CA ALA A 314 0.34 -0.24 28.90
C ALA A 314 -0.76 0.83 28.82
N ASP A 315 -0.82 1.58 27.72
CA ASP A 315 -1.78 2.64 27.47
C ASP A 315 -3.21 2.13 27.28
N SER A 316 -3.37 0.83 26.98
CA SER A 316 -4.70 0.22 26.85
C SER A 316 -5.38 -0.07 28.20
N HIS A 317 -4.66 0.04 29.33
CA HIS A 317 -5.14 -0.35 30.66
C HIS A 317 -5.78 -1.75 30.71
N GLY A 318 -5.22 -2.70 29.95
CA GLY A 318 -5.70 -4.09 29.88
C GLY A 318 -6.99 -4.28 29.07
N SER A 319 -7.42 -3.27 28.32
CA SER A 319 -8.52 -3.40 27.35
C SER A 319 -8.10 -4.13 26.07
N VAL A 320 -6.79 -4.17 25.77
CA VAL A 320 -6.19 -4.94 24.69
C VAL A 320 -5.17 -5.90 25.29
N VAL A 321 -5.18 -7.15 24.81
CA VAL A 321 -4.21 -8.20 25.13
C VAL A 321 -3.64 -8.70 23.81
N ALA A 322 -2.35 -9.04 23.81
CA ALA A 322 -1.75 -9.69 22.67
C ALA A 322 -2.21 -11.16 22.58
N GLY A 323 -2.69 -11.57 21.41
CA GLY A 323 -2.85 -12.97 21.02
C GLY A 323 -1.68 -13.42 20.14
N ASN A 324 -1.65 -14.70 19.82
CA ASN A 324 -0.62 -15.32 18.98
C ASN A 324 -1.22 -16.07 17.77
N GLU A 325 -0.40 -16.75 16.98
CA GLU A 325 -0.85 -17.53 15.82
C GLU A 325 -1.82 -18.66 16.21
N ASP A 326 -1.62 -19.32 17.35
CA ASP A 326 -2.50 -20.38 17.82
C ASP A 326 -3.90 -19.83 18.15
N ASP A 327 -3.97 -18.67 18.78
CA ASP A 327 -5.22 -17.95 19.02
C ASP A 327 -5.94 -17.61 17.71
N MET A 328 -5.20 -17.12 16.71
CA MET A 328 -5.72 -16.79 15.37
C MET A 328 -6.34 -18.00 14.67
N ARG A 329 -5.72 -19.17 14.80
CA ARG A 329 -6.13 -20.39 14.09
C ARG A 329 -7.29 -21.10 14.78
N ASN A 330 -7.33 -21.08 16.11
CA ASN A 330 -8.20 -21.97 16.86
C ASN A 330 -9.36 -21.26 17.57
N LEU A 331 -9.28 -19.95 17.81
CA LEU A 331 -10.36 -19.22 18.49
C LEU A 331 -11.37 -18.67 17.50
N THR A 332 -12.60 -18.58 17.99
CA THR A 332 -13.67 -17.83 17.32
C THR A 332 -13.45 -16.32 17.46
N ILE A 333 -14.12 -15.56 16.61
CA ILE A 333 -14.05 -14.10 16.62
C ILE A 333 -14.50 -13.55 17.98
N ASP A 334 -15.59 -14.08 18.52
CA ASP A 334 -16.13 -13.66 19.82
C ASP A 334 -15.19 -14.05 20.97
N GLN A 335 -14.58 -15.25 20.95
CA GLN A 335 -13.60 -15.64 21.97
C GLN A 335 -12.38 -14.70 22.01
N LEU A 336 -11.87 -14.29 20.83
CA LEU A 336 -10.77 -13.32 20.76
C LEU A 336 -11.15 -11.98 21.40
N ARG A 337 -12.38 -11.49 21.13
CA ARG A 337 -12.89 -10.24 21.70
C ARG A 337 -13.14 -10.34 23.20
N GLU A 338 -13.76 -11.42 23.67
CA GLU A 338 -14.03 -11.68 25.09
C GLU A 338 -12.74 -11.78 25.90
N GLN A 339 -11.73 -12.46 25.35
CA GLN A 339 -10.39 -12.56 25.94
C GLN A 339 -9.55 -11.29 25.71
N ARG A 340 -10.08 -10.30 25.00
CA ARG A 340 -9.42 -9.04 24.62
C ARG A 340 -8.16 -9.23 23.76
N LYS A 341 -7.95 -10.42 23.20
CA LYS A 341 -6.86 -10.80 22.30
C LYS A 341 -7.10 -10.23 20.91
N ARG A 342 -6.89 -8.91 20.77
CA ARG A 342 -7.29 -8.13 19.59
C ARG A 342 -6.10 -7.59 18.80
N LEU A 343 -4.89 -7.65 19.38
CA LEU A 343 -3.64 -7.57 18.64
C LEU A 343 -3.06 -8.97 18.54
N ILE A 344 -3.21 -9.63 17.38
CA ILE A 344 -2.58 -10.92 17.11
C ILE A 344 -1.18 -10.63 16.58
N LEU A 345 -0.15 -11.03 17.32
CA LEU A 345 1.25 -10.81 16.96
C LEU A 345 2.02 -12.14 16.95
N PHE A 346 2.67 -12.46 15.85
CA PHE A 346 3.51 -13.64 15.74
C PHE A 346 4.67 -13.41 14.78
N ALA A 347 5.69 -14.28 14.87
CA ALA A 347 6.87 -14.26 14.02
C ALA A 347 7.04 -15.62 13.34
N ASN A 348 7.73 -15.65 12.18
CA ASN A 348 8.15 -16.89 11.51
C ASN A 348 7.00 -17.89 11.19
N SER A 349 5.87 -17.38 10.71
CA SER A 349 4.75 -18.21 10.25
C SER A 349 5.00 -18.81 8.87
N ASP A 350 4.71 -20.10 8.70
CA ASP A 350 4.78 -20.81 7.43
C ASP A 350 3.50 -20.59 6.61
N SER A 351 3.30 -19.36 6.13
CA SER A 351 2.16 -18.99 5.28
C SER A 351 2.32 -19.51 3.86
N PHE A 352 1.22 -19.87 3.19
CA PHE A 352 1.23 -19.98 1.74
C PHE A 352 1.21 -18.58 1.13
N SER A 353 2.12 -18.27 0.21
CA SER A 353 2.22 -16.97 -0.46
C SER A 353 2.24 -17.17 -1.96
N THR A 354 1.51 -16.34 -2.70
CA THR A 354 1.58 -16.32 -4.17
C THR A 354 2.76 -15.51 -4.70
N TYR A 355 3.57 -14.91 -3.81
CA TYR A 355 4.74 -14.14 -4.20
C TYR A 355 5.82 -15.04 -4.78
N THR A 356 6.32 -14.68 -5.96
CA THR A 356 7.61 -15.15 -6.48
C THR A 356 8.36 -13.96 -7.08
N ASP A 357 9.70 -13.92 -6.94
CA ASP A 357 10.48 -12.83 -7.55
C ASP A 357 10.20 -12.68 -9.06
N PRO A 358 10.11 -13.77 -9.86
CA PRO A 358 9.76 -13.65 -11.28
C PRO A 358 8.29 -13.27 -11.52
N GLY A 359 7.36 -13.77 -10.70
CA GLY A 359 5.92 -13.54 -10.85
C GLY A 359 5.53 -12.11 -10.51
N ASN A 360 6.15 -11.51 -9.50
CA ASN A 360 5.86 -10.14 -9.06
C ASN A 360 6.72 -9.09 -9.78
N ALA A 361 7.84 -9.46 -10.42
CA ALA A 361 8.62 -8.56 -11.28
C ALA A 361 7.91 -8.27 -12.62
N THR A 362 6.81 -7.50 -12.55
CA THR A 362 5.96 -7.15 -13.68
C THR A 362 5.61 -5.66 -13.70
N LEU A 363 5.16 -5.16 -14.87
CA LEU A 363 4.59 -3.82 -15.02
C LEU A 363 3.07 -3.85 -15.24
N ASN A 364 2.48 -5.05 -15.40
CA ASN A 364 1.12 -5.19 -15.88
C ASN A 364 0.24 -6.18 -15.10
N GLY A 365 0.80 -6.93 -14.15
CA GLY A 365 0.06 -7.86 -13.29
C GLY A 365 -0.31 -9.22 -13.91
N ASP A 366 0.01 -9.50 -15.18
CA ASP A 366 -0.40 -10.77 -15.83
C ASP A 366 0.24 -12.00 -15.17
N SER A 367 1.52 -11.89 -14.81
CA SER A 367 2.25 -12.94 -14.11
C SER A 367 1.74 -13.17 -12.68
N ILE A 368 1.26 -12.12 -12.00
CA ILE A 368 0.62 -12.25 -10.67
C ILE A 368 -0.67 -13.06 -10.80
N VAL A 369 -1.50 -12.75 -11.80
CA VAL A 369 -2.71 -13.54 -12.07
C VAL A 369 -2.37 -14.98 -12.46
N ALA A 370 -1.29 -15.21 -13.19
CA ALA A 370 -0.83 -16.56 -13.51
C ALA A 370 -0.41 -17.36 -12.26
N GLU A 371 0.24 -16.73 -11.28
CA GLU A 371 0.52 -17.35 -9.97
C GLU A 371 -0.76 -17.62 -9.19
N PHE A 372 -1.72 -16.70 -9.25
CA PHE A 372 -3.03 -16.92 -8.66
C PHE A 372 -3.68 -18.17 -9.26
N GLU A 373 -3.67 -18.37 -10.58
CA GLU A 373 -4.26 -19.54 -11.23
C GLU A 373 -3.65 -20.89 -10.81
N GLN A 374 -2.46 -20.92 -10.25
CA GLN A 374 -1.81 -22.14 -9.77
C GLN A 374 -2.24 -22.55 -8.35
N ILE A 375 -3.01 -21.71 -7.65
CA ILE A 375 -3.46 -22.00 -6.29
C ILE A 375 -4.32 -23.26 -6.27
N SER A 376 -3.99 -24.20 -5.38
CA SER A 376 -4.73 -25.43 -5.17
C SER A 376 -4.98 -25.67 -3.68
N PRO A 377 -5.96 -26.51 -3.30
CA PRO A 377 -6.12 -26.92 -1.91
C PRO A 377 -4.87 -27.59 -1.34
N GLN A 378 -4.13 -28.33 -2.17
CA GLN A 378 -2.89 -29.02 -1.77
C GLN A 378 -1.76 -28.05 -1.42
N SER A 379 -1.64 -26.92 -2.14
CA SER A 379 -0.60 -25.92 -1.85
C SER A 379 -0.90 -25.11 -0.57
N GLN A 380 -2.15 -25.07 -0.15
CA GLN A 380 -2.63 -24.37 1.05
C GLN A 380 -2.66 -25.27 2.30
N ALA A 381 -2.82 -26.59 2.11
CA ALA A 381 -3.10 -27.53 3.20
C ALA A 381 -2.15 -27.39 4.39
N GLY A 382 -2.73 -27.09 5.55
CA GLY A 382 -2.03 -27.05 6.84
C GLY A 382 -1.31 -25.73 7.12
N LYS A 383 -1.39 -24.75 6.20
CA LYS A 383 -0.80 -23.43 6.37
C LYS A 383 -1.65 -22.59 7.32
N PRO A 384 -1.06 -21.70 8.14
CA PRO A 384 -1.83 -20.82 9.02
C PRO A 384 -2.73 -19.84 8.26
N PHE A 385 -2.27 -19.38 7.09
CA PHE A 385 -3.01 -18.51 6.20
C PHE A 385 -2.44 -18.53 4.78
N THR A 386 -3.26 -18.03 3.84
CA THR A 386 -2.91 -17.75 2.44
C THR A 386 -2.72 -16.24 2.23
N ASN A 387 -1.59 -15.85 1.65
CA ASN A 387 -1.27 -14.48 1.27
C ASN A 387 -1.31 -14.30 -0.25
N LEU A 388 -2.34 -13.60 -0.73
CA LEU A 388 -2.48 -13.19 -2.12
C LEU A 388 -1.76 -11.85 -2.31
N GLN A 389 -0.65 -11.91 -3.04
CA GLN A 389 0.26 -10.79 -3.24
C GLN A 389 -0.11 -10.07 -4.54
N CYS A 390 -0.73 -8.90 -4.42
CA CYS A 390 -1.31 -8.15 -5.54
C CYS A 390 -0.36 -7.09 -6.10
N GLN A 391 0.70 -6.77 -5.36
CA GLN A 391 1.68 -5.75 -5.71
C GLN A 391 2.71 -6.26 -6.71
N ALA A 392 3.16 -5.36 -7.59
CA ALA A 392 4.24 -5.63 -8.51
C ALA A 392 5.56 -5.03 -8.00
N THR A 393 6.63 -5.79 -8.10
CA THR A 393 7.99 -5.35 -7.81
C THR A 393 8.65 -4.83 -9.09
N ALA A 394 8.12 -3.75 -9.66
CA ALA A 394 8.72 -3.09 -10.83
C ALA A 394 10.18 -2.66 -10.59
N THR A 395 10.56 -2.53 -9.31
CA THR A 395 11.91 -2.34 -8.80
C THR A 395 12.90 -3.44 -9.19
N ASN A 396 12.41 -4.64 -9.53
CA ASN A 396 13.22 -5.74 -10.06
C ASN A 396 13.41 -5.66 -11.58
N ILE A 397 12.75 -4.72 -12.27
CA ILE A 397 12.90 -4.48 -13.71
C ILE A 397 13.87 -3.32 -13.90
N ARG A 398 15.14 -3.66 -14.16
CA ARG A 398 16.25 -2.70 -14.26
C ARG A 398 15.91 -1.45 -15.07
N ASP A 399 15.40 -1.63 -16.28
CA ASP A 399 15.21 -0.50 -17.20
C ASP A 399 14.07 0.43 -16.72
N ALA A 400 13.05 -0.12 -16.06
CA ALA A 400 11.99 0.67 -15.43
C ALA A 400 12.54 1.51 -14.27
N VAL A 401 13.43 0.93 -13.45
CA VAL A 401 14.10 1.65 -12.36
C VAL A 401 14.98 2.77 -12.88
N VAL A 402 15.86 2.47 -13.85
CA VAL A 402 16.76 3.46 -14.44
C VAL A 402 15.97 4.65 -14.99
N TYR A 403 14.85 4.38 -15.67
CA TYR A 403 13.97 5.44 -16.16
C TYR A 403 13.29 6.22 -15.03
N SER A 404 12.68 5.52 -14.07
CA SER A 404 11.96 6.16 -12.95
C SER A 404 12.87 7.07 -12.12
N VAL A 405 14.12 6.67 -11.89
CA VAL A 405 15.08 7.41 -11.09
C VAL A 405 15.68 8.59 -11.84
N LEU A 406 16.15 8.35 -13.07
CA LEU A 406 16.98 9.33 -13.79
C LEU A 406 16.16 10.30 -14.64
N ALA A 407 14.99 9.89 -15.11
CA ALA A 407 14.20 10.65 -16.06
C ALA A 407 12.89 11.20 -15.47
N ALA A 408 12.22 10.46 -14.57
CA ALA A 408 10.91 10.84 -14.04
C ALA A 408 10.94 11.66 -12.74
N GLY A 409 12.10 11.78 -12.07
CA GLY A 409 12.24 12.52 -10.82
C GLY A 409 11.52 11.87 -9.62
N ALA A 410 11.64 12.46 -8.42
CA ALA A 410 10.95 11.99 -7.21
C ALA A 410 9.42 12.15 -7.24
N ASP A 411 8.88 12.83 -8.25
CA ASP A 411 7.46 13.16 -8.33
C ASP A 411 6.61 11.93 -8.73
N SER A 412 7.22 10.85 -9.21
CA SER A 412 6.57 9.56 -9.49
C SER A 412 7.45 8.35 -9.17
N SER A 413 6.85 7.15 -9.09
CA SER A 413 7.59 5.90 -8.89
C SER A 413 7.13 4.80 -9.84
N CYS A 414 8.06 3.93 -10.25
CA CYS A 414 7.72 2.75 -11.05
C CYS A 414 6.72 1.82 -10.33
N LEU A 415 6.76 1.77 -8.99
CA LEU A 415 5.79 1.04 -8.18
C LEU A 415 4.38 1.63 -8.37
N MET A 416 4.24 2.95 -8.25
CA MET A 416 2.96 3.64 -8.40
C MET A 416 2.38 3.46 -9.80
N ALA A 417 3.23 3.43 -10.83
CA ALA A 417 2.81 3.20 -12.21
C ALA A 417 2.08 1.86 -12.38
N THR A 418 2.45 0.84 -11.61
CA THR A 418 1.86 -0.49 -11.73
C THR A 418 0.56 -0.65 -10.95
N LYS A 419 0.34 0.15 -9.91
CA LYS A 419 -0.77 0.00 -8.96
C LYS A 419 -2.13 -0.15 -9.64
N PRO A 420 -2.64 0.85 -10.38
CA PRO A 420 -3.98 0.71 -10.99
C PRO A 420 -4.05 -0.35 -12.09
N ILE A 421 -2.93 -0.62 -12.78
CA ILE A 421 -2.87 -1.62 -13.85
C ILE A 421 -3.01 -3.03 -13.25
N CYS A 422 -2.24 -3.34 -12.20
CA CYS A 422 -2.29 -4.62 -11.53
C CYS A 422 -3.66 -4.83 -10.87
N ASP A 423 -4.16 -3.83 -10.15
CA ASP A 423 -5.45 -3.91 -9.46
C ASP A 423 -6.64 -4.12 -10.39
N SER A 424 -6.58 -3.55 -11.60
CA SER A 424 -7.60 -3.79 -12.63
C SER A 424 -7.70 -5.26 -13.08
N LYS A 425 -6.75 -6.12 -12.67
CA LYS A 425 -6.70 -7.55 -12.96
C LYS A 425 -6.80 -8.39 -11.69
N THR A 426 -5.97 -8.11 -10.69
CA THR A 426 -5.84 -8.91 -9.45
C THR A 426 -7.08 -8.83 -8.57
N LEU A 427 -7.77 -7.68 -8.51
CA LEU A 427 -8.97 -7.52 -7.68
C LEU A 427 -10.25 -8.12 -8.35
N PRO A 428 -10.50 -7.95 -9.66
CA PRO A 428 -11.60 -8.65 -10.36
C PRO A 428 -11.46 -10.18 -10.33
N TRP A 429 -10.34 -10.70 -10.80
CA TRP A 429 -9.48 -11.51 -9.96
C TRP A 429 -10.10 -12.31 -8.79
N ILE A 430 -9.73 -11.80 -7.61
CA ILE A 430 -10.13 -12.28 -6.29
C ILE A 430 -11.66 -12.29 -6.17
N THR A 431 -12.34 -11.24 -6.66
CA THR A 431 -13.80 -11.12 -6.60
C THR A 431 -14.52 -12.31 -7.23
N ALA A 432 -14.02 -12.79 -8.37
CA ALA A 432 -14.59 -13.90 -9.12
C ALA A 432 -14.13 -15.27 -8.59
N ASN A 433 -12.89 -15.39 -8.11
CA ASN A 433 -12.26 -16.70 -7.95
C ASN A 433 -11.94 -17.11 -6.50
N ALA A 434 -11.96 -16.22 -5.51
CA ALA A 434 -11.46 -16.59 -4.18
C ALA A 434 -12.31 -17.63 -3.42
N GLY A 435 -13.48 -18.01 -3.95
CA GLY A 435 -14.28 -19.13 -3.44
C GLY A 435 -13.61 -20.50 -3.61
N ARG A 436 -12.53 -20.58 -4.38
CA ARG A 436 -11.71 -21.80 -4.54
C ARG A 436 -10.62 -21.97 -3.48
N LEU A 437 -10.39 -20.95 -2.66
CA LEU A 437 -9.45 -21.01 -1.55
C LEU A 437 -10.00 -21.92 -0.46
N VAL A 438 -9.11 -22.51 0.34
CA VAL A 438 -9.52 -23.46 1.39
C VAL A 438 -10.45 -22.78 2.40
N ASP A 439 -11.62 -23.36 2.64
CA ASP A 439 -12.52 -22.85 3.68
C ASP A 439 -11.91 -23.08 5.07
N GLY A 440 -12.08 -22.11 5.97
CA GLY A 440 -11.55 -22.20 7.33
C GLY A 440 -10.07 -21.80 7.51
N GLU A 441 -9.32 -21.52 6.43
CA GLU A 441 -7.99 -20.90 6.53
C GLU A 441 -8.06 -19.39 6.32
N LEU A 442 -7.29 -18.62 7.09
CA LEU A 442 -7.27 -17.16 6.94
C LEU A 442 -6.72 -16.83 5.55
N VAL A 443 -7.34 -15.86 4.89
CA VAL A 443 -6.83 -15.34 3.61
C VAL A 443 -6.51 -13.87 3.80
N VAL A 444 -5.41 -13.41 3.21
CA VAL A 444 -5.04 -12.00 3.18
C VAL A 444 -4.81 -11.57 1.74
N ALA A 445 -5.28 -10.38 1.36
CA ALA A 445 -4.94 -9.73 0.08
C ALA A 445 -4.03 -8.54 0.37
N MET A 446 -2.77 -8.69 0.02
CA MET A 446 -1.71 -7.72 0.28
C MET A 446 -1.45 -6.87 -0.96
N ASN A 447 -1.30 -5.56 -0.77
CA ASN A 447 -1.09 -4.64 -1.89
C ASN A 447 -0.23 -3.42 -1.51
N ASP A 448 0.41 -2.85 -2.53
CA ASP A 448 1.04 -1.53 -2.48
C ASP A 448 -0.02 -0.44 -2.58
N PHE A 449 0.31 0.75 -2.08
CA PHE A 449 -0.56 1.93 -2.08
C PHE A 449 -1.99 1.57 -1.67
N PHE A 450 -2.09 0.92 -0.51
CA PHE A 450 -3.30 0.25 -0.05
C PHE A 450 -4.52 1.17 -0.13
N ASP A 451 -5.61 0.67 -0.72
CA ASP A 451 -6.78 1.46 -1.04
C ASP A 451 -8.11 0.80 -0.66
N GLY A 452 -9.18 1.59 -0.80
CA GLY A 452 -10.52 1.15 -0.48
C GLY A 452 -10.99 -0.03 -1.34
N ALA A 453 -10.55 -0.13 -2.60
CA ALA A 453 -10.96 -1.24 -3.47
C ALA A 453 -10.41 -2.59 -2.97
N THR A 454 -9.13 -2.62 -2.58
CA THR A 454 -8.51 -3.78 -1.94
C THR A 454 -9.26 -4.16 -0.66
N ALA A 455 -9.60 -3.16 0.17
CA ALA A 455 -10.37 -3.35 1.40
C ALA A 455 -11.78 -3.92 1.13
N ASP A 456 -12.56 -3.30 0.25
CA ASP A 456 -13.95 -3.69 -0.04
C ASP A 456 -14.02 -5.12 -0.59
N VAL A 457 -13.11 -5.52 -1.48
CA VAL A 457 -13.06 -6.90 -2.02
C VAL A 457 -12.81 -7.92 -0.91
N ALA A 458 -11.85 -7.69 -0.02
CA ALA A 458 -11.56 -8.58 1.10
C ALA A 458 -12.73 -8.64 2.11
N ILE A 459 -13.35 -7.49 2.41
CA ILE A 459 -14.48 -7.41 3.33
C ILE A 459 -15.72 -8.10 2.75
N GLU A 460 -16.00 -7.97 1.45
CA GLU A 460 -17.07 -8.72 0.77
C GLU A 460 -16.84 -10.23 0.84
N TRP A 461 -15.59 -10.69 0.67
CA TRP A 461 -15.27 -12.10 0.87
C TRP A 461 -15.42 -12.54 2.32
N SER A 462 -15.05 -11.70 3.29
CA SER A 462 -15.31 -11.97 4.71
C SER A 462 -16.80 -12.20 4.97
N ARG A 463 -17.69 -11.35 4.40
CA ARG A 463 -19.15 -11.55 4.49
C ARG A 463 -19.57 -12.91 3.93
N ARG A 464 -19.04 -13.30 2.76
CA ARG A 464 -19.37 -14.58 2.12
C ARG A 464 -18.90 -15.80 2.92
N ARG A 465 -17.68 -15.75 3.47
CA ARG A 465 -17.08 -16.87 4.20
C ARG A 465 -17.70 -17.10 5.59
N LEU A 466 -18.29 -16.05 6.16
CA LEU A 466 -18.95 -16.09 7.47
C LEU A 466 -20.46 -16.35 7.41
N ALA A 467 -21.07 -16.28 6.21
CA ALA A 467 -22.50 -16.44 5.99
C ALA A 467 -23.07 -17.81 6.43
#